data_AF-A0A7C1YAZ0-F1
#
_entry.id   AF-A0A7C1YAZ0-F1
#
_cell.length_a   1.000
_cell.length_b   1.000
_cell.length_c   1.000
_cell.angle_alpha   90.00
_cell.angle_beta   90.00
_cell.angle_gamma   90.00
#
_symmetry.space_group_name_H-M   'P 1'
#
loop_
_entity.id
_entity.type
_entity.pdbx_description
1 polymer ?
#
loop_
_entity_poly.entity_id
_entity_poly.type
_entity_poly.pdbx_seq_one_letter_code
_entity_poly.pdbx_strand_id
1 'polypeptide(L)'
;MQVYTYSEARQKLSSVLDKAEASGKVLIQRKDGRTFAIAPERAKRSPLDVPTIKAHLTTDELVSLVRKERGRTTASTRFLKSRKPPAKNTC
;
A
#
# COMPACT_ATOMS: atom_id res chain seq x y z
N MET A 1 -22.16 -20.95 -1.12
CA MET A 1 -21.82 -20.34 -2.43
C MET A 1 -23.13 -19.95 -3.11
N GLN A 2 -23.30 -18.68 -3.49
CA GLN A 2 -24.53 -18.20 -4.15
C GLN A 2 -24.25 -17.89 -5.62
N VAL A 3 -25.23 -18.21 -6.48
CA VAL A 3 -25.18 -17.98 -7.92
C VAL A 3 -26.25 -16.95 -8.27
N TYR A 4 -25.87 -15.90 -8.99
CA TYR A 4 -26.77 -14.86 -9.49
C TYR A 4 -26.76 -14.85 -11.01
N THR A 5 -27.87 -14.45 -11.61
CA THR A 5 -27.87 -14.09 -13.01
C THR A 5 -27.25 -12.70 -13.22
N TYR A 6 -26.72 -12.44 -14.42
CA TYR A 6 -26.20 -11.12 -14.78
C TYR A 6 -27.22 -9.98 -14.55
N SER A 7 -28.50 -10.23 -14.84
CA SER A 7 -29.55 -9.23 -14.67
C SER A 7 -29.80 -8.89 -13.21
N GLU A 8 -29.85 -9.90 -12.33
CA GLU A 8 -30.02 -9.70 -10.89
C GLU A 8 -28.82 -8.99 -10.28
N ALA A 9 -27.60 -9.39 -10.67
CA ALA A 9 -26.38 -8.76 -10.19
C ALA A 9 -26.29 -7.29 -10.61
N ARG A 10 -26.78 -6.94 -11.80
CA ARG A 10 -26.86 -5.54 -12.27
C ARG A 10 -27.87 -4.72 -11.47
N GLN A 11 -29.03 -5.29 -11.14
CA GLN A 11 -30.06 -4.59 -10.38
C GLN A 11 -29.69 -4.39 -8.90
N LYS A 12 -28.98 -5.36 -8.30
CA LYS A 12 -28.69 -5.40 -6.86
C LYS A 12 -27.20 -5.56 -6.59
N LEU A 13 -26.37 -4.79 -7.29
CA LEU A 13 -24.91 -4.94 -7.25
C LEU A 13 -24.35 -4.77 -5.83
N SER A 14 -24.85 -3.79 -5.06
CA SER A 14 -24.45 -3.56 -3.68
C SER A 14 -24.63 -4.81 -2.82
N SER A 15 -25.83 -5.38 -2.81
CA SER A 15 -26.13 -6.60 -2.04
C SER A 15 -25.30 -7.81 -2.49
N VAL A 16 -24.94 -7.88 -3.78
CA VAL A 16 -24.04 -8.93 -4.28
C VAL A 16 -22.62 -8.75 -3.76
N LEU A 17 -22.13 -7.51 -3.67
CA LEU A 17 -20.83 -7.21 -3.09
C LEU A 17 -20.80 -7.50 -1.58
N ASP A 18 -21.81 -7.10 -0.83
CA ASP A 18 -21.92 -7.38 0.61
C ASP A 18 -21.90 -8.89 0.86
N LYS A 19 -22.63 -9.65 0.04
CA LYS A 19 -22.64 -11.11 0.09
C LYS A 19 -21.31 -11.72 -0.33
N ALA A 20 -20.61 -11.12 -1.29
CA ALA A 20 -19.27 -11.55 -1.69
C ALA A 20 -18.24 -11.28 -0.59
N GLU A 21 -18.38 -10.20 0.17
CA GLU A 21 -17.56 -9.91 1.34
C GLU A 21 -17.82 -10.91 2.47
N ALA A 22 -19.10 -11.16 2.79
CA ALA A 22 -19.49 -12.10 3.86
C ALA A 22 -19.19 -13.57 3.54
N SER A 23 -19.42 -14.02 2.30
CA SER A 23 -19.21 -15.42 1.88
C SER A 23 -17.83 -15.67 1.26
N GLY A 24 -17.08 -14.60 0.96
CA GLY A 24 -15.78 -14.65 0.30
C GLY A 24 -15.82 -14.91 -1.21
N LYS A 25 -16.94 -15.41 -1.76
CA LYS A 25 -17.05 -15.68 -3.21
C LYS A 25 -18.50 -15.81 -3.68
N VAL A 26 -18.85 -15.06 -4.72
CA VAL A 26 -20.15 -15.12 -5.41
C VAL A 26 -19.94 -15.41 -6.90
N LEU A 27 -20.81 -16.22 -7.50
CA LEU A 27 -20.77 -16.52 -8.92
C LEU A 27 -21.86 -15.76 -9.67
N ILE A 28 -21.51 -15.16 -10.81
CA ILE A 28 -22.44 -14.55 -11.75
C ILE A 28 -22.47 -15.38 -13.01
N GLN A 29 -23.64 -15.90 -13.35
CA GLN A 29 -23.87 -16.64 -14.58
C GLN A 29 -24.50 -15.72 -15.63
N ARG A 30 -23.88 -15.72 -16.81
CA ARG A 30 -24.40 -15.02 -18.00
C ARG A 30 -25.21 -16.00 -18.85
N LYS A 31 -26.17 -15.48 -19.63
CA LYS A 31 -26.97 -16.30 -20.56
C LYS A 31 -26.13 -17.10 -21.55
N ASP A 32 -24.92 -16.61 -21.86
CA ASP A 32 -23.93 -17.26 -22.72
C ASP A 32 -23.24 -18.48 -22.06
N GLY A 33 -23.68 -18.90 -20.87
CA GLY A 33 -23.11 -20.02 -20.10
C GLY A 33 -21.82 -19.67 -19.34
N ARG A 34 -21.21 -18.52 -19.64
CA ARG A 34 -20.02 -18.04 -18.93
C ARG A 34 -20.34 -17.69 -17.49
N THR A 35 -19.45 -18.11 -16.59
CA THR A 35 -19.58 -17.85 -15.15
C THR A 35 -18.39 -17.03 -14.68
N PHE A 36 -18.65 -15.94 -13.99
CA PHE A 36 -17.65 -15.07 -13.39
C PHE A 36 -17.69 -15.21 -11.88
N ALA A 37 -16.54 -15.19 -11.23
CA ALA A 37 -16.46 -15.16 -9.78
C ALA A 37 -16.14 -13.73 -9.31
N ILE A 38 -16.96 -13.20 -8.42
CA ILE A 38 -16.65 -12.01 -7.63
C ILE A 38 -16.09 -12.51 -6.30
N ALA A 39 -14.88 -12.06 -5.99
CA ALA A 39 -14.26 -12.25 -4.70
C ALA A 39 -13.76 -10.88 -4.21
N PRO A 40 -13.84 -10.61 -2.90
CA PRO A 40 -13.31 -9.39 -2.33
C PRO A 40 -11.80 -9.40 -2.51
N GLU A 41 -11.28 -8.34 -3.12
CA GLU A 41 -9.84 -8.14 -3.19
C GLU A 41 -9.38 -7.67 -1.81
N ARG A 42 -8.49 -8.44 -1.18
CA ARG A 42 -7.82 -7.99 0.03
C ARG A 42 -6.90 -6.85 -0.39
N ALA A 43 -7.20 -5.64 0.06
CA ALA A 43 -6.32 -4.50 -0.16
C ALA A 43 -4.91 -4.88 0.27
N LYS A 44 -3.96 -4.83 -0.67
CA LYS A 44 -2.55 -4.98 -0.35
C LYS A 44 -2.22 -3.82 0.58
N ARG A 45 -2.00 -4.14 1.86
CA ARG A 45 -1.56 -3.18 2.85
C ARG A 45 -0.32 -2.46 2.31
N SER A 46 -0.25 -1.16 2.58
CA SER A 46 0.91 -0.36 2.17
C SER A 46 2.19 -1.07 2.61
N PRO A 47 3.27 -1.07 1.82
CA PRO A 47 4.56 -1.59 2.28
C PRO A 47 5.06 -0.94 3.58
N LEU A 48 4.52 0.24 3.93
CA LEU A 48 4.80 0.96 5.17
C LEU A 48 3.79 0.68 6.30
N ASP A 49 2.76 -0.13 6.04
CA ASP A 49 1.79 -0.58 7.05
C ASP A 49 2.38 -1.75 7.84
N VAL A 50 3.31 -1.39 8.72
CA VAL A 50 4.00 -2.31 9.63
C VAL A 50 3.38 -2.25 11.04
N PRO A 51 3.31 -3.37 11.77
CA PRO A 51 2.81 -3.38 13.14
C PRO A 51 3.60 -2.43 14.06
N THR A 52 2.90 -1.65 14.88
CA THR A 52 3.53 -0.76 15.86
C THR A 52 4.22 -1.55 16.97
N ILE A 53 5.45 -1.15 17.32
CA ILE A 53 6.15 -1.65 18.51
C ILE A 53 5.95 -0.64 19.65
N LYS A 54 5.47 -1.11 20.80
CA LYS A 54 5.39 -0.29 22.02
C LYS A 54 6.78 -0.20 22.65
N ALA A 55 7.51 0.88 22.37
CA ALA A 55 8.81 1.14 22.98
C ALA A 55 8.63 2.02 24.24
N HIS A 56 9.31 1.65 25.32
CA HIS A 56 9.43 2.49 26.51
C HIS A 56 10.60 3.46 26.31
N LEU A 57 10.34 4.59 25.67
CA LEU A 57 11.33 5.65 25.42
C LEU A 57 10.87 6.94 26.08
N THR A 58 11.81 7.65 26.69
CA THR A 58 11.56 8.99 27.21
C THR A 58 11.66 10.04 26.09
N THR A 59 11.01 11.19 26.28
CA THR A 59 11.05 12.29 25.30
C THR A 59 12.47 12.80 25.07
N ASP A 60 13.28 12.86 26.13
CA ASP A 60 14.66 13.34 26.06
C ASP A 60 15.55 12.42 25.22
N GLU A 61 15.39 11.10 25.38
CA GLU A 61 16.08 10.10 24.55
C GLU A 61 15.70 10.25 23.08
N LEU A 62 14.41 10.39 22.75
CA LEU A 62 13.95 10.59 21.38
C LEU A 62 14.56 11.85 20.75
N VAL A 63 14.54 12.98 21.47
CA VAL A 63 15.11 14.24 20.98
C VAL A 63 16.62 14.13 20.79
N SER A 64 17.32 13.43 21.69
CA SER A 64 18.77 13.20 21.58
C SER A 64 19.12 12.39 20.33
N LEU A 65 18.35 11.33 20.03
CA LEU A 65 18.53 10.48 18.85
C LEU A 65 18.30 11.27 17.56
N VAL A 66 17.21 12.04 17.47
CA VAL A 66 16.91 12.86 16.29
C VAL A 66 18.00 13.91 16.04
N ARG A 67 18.49 14.58 17.10
CA ARG A 67 19.60 15.54 16.98
C ARG A 67 20.88 14.87 16.49
N LYS A 68 21.18 13.66 16.99
CA LYS A 68 22.34 12.86 16.57
C LYS A 68 22.28 12.48 15.09
N GLU A 69 21.14 12.01 14.60
CA GLU A 69 20.99 11.60 13.19
C GLU A 69 21.00 12.80 12.23
N ARG A 70 20.35 13.92 12.58
CA ARG A 70 20.41 15.16 11.80
C ARG A 70 21.81 15.77 11.76
N GLY A 71 22.57 15.63 12.85
CA GLY A 71 23.99 16.01 12.91
C GLY A 71 24.90 15.14 12.04
N ARG A 72 24.53 13.89 11.75
CA ARG A 72 25.30 12.99 10.87
C ARG A 72 25.09 13.26 9.38
N THR A 73 23.89 13.65 8.98
CA THR A 73 23.57 13.91 7.56
C THR A 73 24.35 15.10 7.01
N THR A 74 24.68 16.08 7.85
CA THR A 74 25.52 17.24 7.49
C THR A 74 27.02 16.90 7.39
N ALA A 75 27.47 15.79 7.97
CA ALA A 75 28.84 15.29 7.78
C ALA A 75 29.00 14.54 6.45
N SER A 76 27.98 13.76 6.05
CA SER A 76 28.01 13.00 4.79
C SER A 76 27.90 13.88 3.54
N THR A 77 27.14 14.98 3.60
CA THR A 77 27.10 15.97 2.49
C THR A 77 28.42 16.71 2.29
N ARG A 78 29.31 16.75 3.29
CA ARG A 78 30.66 17.32 3.13
C ARG A 78 31.55 16.44 2.22
N PHE A 79 31.33 15.13 2.21
CA PHE A 79 32.05 14.17 1.35
C PHE A 79 31.62 14.25 -0.13
N LEU A 80 30.36 14.59 -0.40
CA LEU A 80 29.86 14.79 -1.77
C LEU A 80 30.28 16.14 -2.37
N LYS A 81 30.62 17.14 -1.53
CA LYS A 81 31.01 18.49 -1.97
C LYS A 81 32.46 18.61 -2.46
N SER A 82 33.31 17.60 -2.23
CA SER A 82 34.73 17.60 -2.67
C SER A 82 34.96 17.08 -4.09
N ARG A 83 33.93 16.57 -4.78
CA ARG A 83 34.05 16.18 -6.19
C ARG A 83 33.88 17.41 -7.08
N LYS A 84 34.99 18.01 -7.52
CA LYS A 84 35.00 19.04 -8.57
C LYS A 84 34.29 18.46 -9.81
N PRO A 85 33.24 19.11 -10.36
CA PRO A 85 32.59 18.61 -11.57
C PRO A 85 33.59 18.65 -12.74
N PRO A 86 33.55 17.66 -13.67
CA PRO A 86 34.45 17.66 -14.82
C PRO A 86 34.23 18.92 -15.66
N ALA A 87 35.32 19.50 -16.14
CA ALA A 87 35.29 20.70 -16.98
C ALA A 87 34.41 20.43 -18.20
N LYS A 88 33.46 21.33 -18.46
CA LYS A 88 32.64 21.28 -19.66
C LYS A 88 33.55 21.60 -20.83
N ASN A 89 33.79 20.63 -21.71
CA ASN A 89 34.49 20.86 -22.96
C ASN A 89 33.59 21.74 -23.83
N THR A 90 34.04 22.97 -24.07
CA THR A 90 33.45 23.88 -25.04
C THR A 90 33.81 23.41 -26.45
N CYS A 91 32.79 23.17 -27.26
CA CYS A 91 32.83 23.26 -28.72
C CYS A 91 31.80 24.32 -29.13
#